data_AF-A0A1Q7EUG6-F1
#
_entry.id   AF-A0A1Q7EUG6-F1
#
_cell.length_a   1.000
_cell.length_b   1.000
_cell.length_c   1.000
_cell.angle_alpha   90.00
_cell.angle_beta   90.00
_cell.angle_gamma   90.00
#
_symmetry.space_group_name_H-M   'P 1'
#
loop_
_entity.id
_entity.type
_entity.pdbx_description
1 polymer ?
#
loop_
_entity_poly.entity_id
_entity_poly.type
_entity_poly.pdbx_seq_one_letter_code
_entity_poly.pdbx_strand_id
1 'polypeptide(L)'
;MRESYFADRPIVWNKVNKLPHFVYFNHSIHVRQGVGCVTCHGRVDEMAQVEKAQSLAMGWCLECHRHPERYLRPRDQITNMTYKPTEDQLAIGKQLMEQYHVETRTSCTTCHR
;
A
#
# COMPACT_ATOMS: atom_id res chain seq x y z
N MET A 1 -5.83 27.39 2.18
CA MET A 1 -5.02 27.12 3.39
C MET A 1 -5.17 28.23 4.43
N ARG A 2 -4.64 29.45 4.20
CA ARG A 2 -4.83 30.57 5.16
C ARG A 2 -6.29 30.91 5.44
N GLU A 3 -7.12 31.04 4.41
CA GLU A 3 -8.56 31.31 4.59
C GLU A 3 -9.24 30.21 5.43
N SER A 4 -9.02 28.94 5.07
CA SER A 4 -9.54 27.78 5.80
C SER A 4 -9.15 27.79 7.28
N TYR A 5 -7.90 28.17 7.59
CA TYR A 5 -7.41 28.29 8.97
C TYR A 5 -8.11 29.41 9.74
N PHE A 6 -8.20 30.61 9.18
CA PHE A 6 -8.84 31.75 9.86
C PHE A 6 -10.36 31.62 9.97
N ALA A 7 -10.99 30.96 9.01
CA ALA A 7 -12.43 30.74 8.98
C ALA A 7 -12.87 29.47 9.73
N ASP A 8 -11.94 28.72 10.35
CA ASP A 8 -12.17 27.43 11.01
C ASP A 8 -12.99 26.45 10.14
N ARG A 9 -12.68 26.42 8.84
CA ARG A 9 -13.35 25.57 7.85
C ARG A 9 -12.38 24.51 7.32
N PRO A 10 -12.69 23.20 7.43
CA PRO A 10 -11.83 22.15 6.89
C PRO A 10 -11.59 22.31 5.38
N ILE A 11 -10.37 21.96 4.95
CA ILE A 11 -10.03 21.90 3.54
C ILE A 11 -10.73 20.69 2.92
N VAL A 12 -11.46 20.94 1.83
CA VAL A 12 -12.14 19.88 1.06
C VAL A 12 -11.13 19.20 0.14
N TRP A 13 -10.44 18.19 0.67
CA TRP A 13 -9.50 17.38 -0.11
C TRP A 13 -10.22 16.41 -1.03
N ASN A 14 -9.78 16.32 -2.29
CA ASN A 14 -10.21 15.29 -3.21
C ASN A 14 -9.40 14.01 -2.97
N LYS A 15 -10.07 12.96 -2.50
CA LYS A 15 -9.43 11.66 -2.29
C LYS A 15 -9.19 10.96 -3.62
N VAL A 16 -7.92 10.83 -4.02
CA VAL A 16 -7.50 10.19 -5.27
C VAL A 16 -7.74 8.68 -5.23
N ASN A 17 -7.20 7.99 -4.20
CA ASN A 17 -7.37 6.55 -4.03
C ASN A 17 -8.65 6.26 -3.23
N LYS A 18 -9.79 6.20 -3.93
CA LYS A 18 -11.11 5.86 -3.36
C LYS A 18 -11.50 4.44 -3.76
N LEU A 19 -11.60 3.55 -2.77
CA LEU A 19 -12.19 2.21 -2.94
C LEU A 19 -13.71 2.27 -2.71
N PRO A 20 -14.47 1.33 -3.28
CA PRO A 20 -15.91 1.19 -2.97
C PRO A 20 -16.16 0.96 -1.48
N HIS A 21 -17.32 1.40 -0.99
CA HIS A 21 -17.65 1.35 0.45
C HIS A 21 -17.79 -0.08 1.01
N PHE A 22 -18.09 -1.07 0.17
CA PHE A 22 -18.15 -2.49 0.54
C PHE A 22 -16.76 -3.17 0.61
N VAL A 23 -15.68 -2.39 0.46
CA VAL A 23 -14.30 -2.85 0.63
C VAL A 23 -13.72 -2.16 1.86
N TYR A 24 -13.45 -2.95 2.89
CA TYR A 24 -12.72 -2.51 4.06
C TYR A 24 -11.22 -2.70 3.84
N PHE A 25 -10.48 -1.58 3.74
CA PHE A 25 -9.03 -1.59 3.62
C PHE A 25 -8.36 -1.14 4.92
N ASN A 26 -7.40 -1.93 5.41
CA ASN A 26 -6.66 -1.64 6.63
C ASN A 26 -5.18 -1.36 6.31
N HIS A 27 -4.70 -0.12 6.47
CA HIS A 27 -3.30 0.22 6.19
C HIS A 27 -2.30 -0.48 7.13
N SER A 28 -2.65 -0.65 8.41
CA SER A 28 -1.69 -1.06 9.44
C SER A 28 -1.17 -2.47 9.23
N ILE A 29 -2.01 -3.40 8.75
CA ILE A 29 -1.60 -4.77 8.47
C ILE A 29 -0.60 -4.82 7.30
N HIS A 30 -0.79 -4.04 6.25
CA HIS A 30 0.10 -4.05 5.08
C HIS A 30 1.48 -3.50 5.44
N VAL A 31 1.52 -2.34 6.11
CA VAL A 31 2.77 -1.73 6.60
C VAL A 31 3.50 -2.67 7.56
N ARG A 32 2.78 -3.27 8.52
CA ARG A 32 3.36 -4.21 9.48
C ARG A 32 3.90 -5.48 8.80
N GLN A 33 3.28 -5.94 7.72
CA GLN A 33 3.73 -7.12 6.99
C GLN A 33 4.76 -6.85 5.91
N GLY A 34 5.29 -5.64 5.81
CA GLY A 34 6.43 -5.36 4.94
C GLY A 34 6.03 -4.83 3.56
N VAL A 35 4.81 -4.32 3.36
CA VAL A 35 4.39 -3.69 2.10
C VAL A 35 4.72 -2.20 2.14
N GLY A 36 5.58 -1.75 1.22
CA GLY A 36 6.00 -0.36 1.10
C GLY A 36 4.95 0.55 0.46
N CYS A 37 4.99 1.85 0.79
CA CYS A 37 4.06 2.84 0.24
C CYS A 37 4.12 2.92 -1.30
N VAL A 38 5.33 2.81 -1.86
CA VAL A 38 5.59 2.92 -3.30
C VAL A 38 4.86 1.86 -4.11
N THR A 39 4.72 0.65 -3.59
CA THR A 39 4.07 -0.44 -4.32
C THR A 39 2.61 -0.11 -4.65
N CYS A 40 1.90 0.54 -3.72
CA CYS A 40 0.48 0.88 -3.88
C CYS A 40 0.25 2.29 -4.44
N HIS A 41 1.09 3.25 -4.04
CA HIS A 41 0.88 4.69 -4.33
C HIS A 41 1.87 5.28 -5.35
N GLY A 42 2.86 4.49 -5.81
CA GLY A 42 3.91 4.96 -6.70
C GLY A 42 4.91 5.89 -6.00
N ARG A 43 5.74 6.56 -6.81
CA ARG A 43 6.74 7.54 -6.35
C ARG A 43 6.10 8.88 -6.04
N VAL A 44 5.34 8.92 -4.94
CA VAL A 44 4.65 10.14 -4.46
C VAL A 44 5.61 11.31 -4.23
N ASP A 45 6.86 11.02 -3.90
CA ASP A 45 7.94 12.00 -3.77
C ASP A 45 8.33 12.67 -5.10
N GLU A 46 8.00 12.06 -6.24
CA GLU A 46 8.20 12.60 -7.59
C GLU A 46 6.89 13.15 -8.19
N MET A 47 5.77 13.06 -7.46
CA MET A 47 4.46 13.54 -7.91
C MET A 47 4.23 15.00 -7.51
N ALA A 48 4.21 15.90 -8.50
CA ALA A 48 3.80 17.30 -8.29
C ALA A 48 2.32 17.41 -7.85
N GLN A 49 1.48 16.47 -8.32
CA GLN A 49 0.12 16.26 -7.86
C GLN A 49 -0.10 14.75 -7.75
N VAL A 50 -0.71 14.31 -6.64
CA VAL A 50 -0.95 12.87 -6.41
C VAL A 50 -1.90 12.32 -7.47
N GLU A 51 -1.51 11.20 -8.07
CA GLU A 51 -2.30 10.46 -9.05
C GLU A 51 -2.50 9.00 -8.63
N LYS A 52 -3.35 8.27 -9.36
CA LYS A 52 -3.52 6.83 -9.17
C LYS A 52 -2.40 6.08 -9.90
N ALA A 53 -1.33 5.76 -9.18
CA ALA A 53 -0.24 4.95 -9.74
C ALA A 53 -0.67 3.51 -10.07
N GLN A 54 -1.64 2.97 -9.33
CA GLN A 54 -2.17 1.62 -9.48
C GLN A 54 -3.69 1.67 -9.62
N SER A 55 -4.26 0.65 -10.28
CA SER A 55 -5.72 0.56 -10.43
C SER A 55 -6.44 0.40 -9.08
N LEU A 56 -5.80 -0.30 -8.14
CA LEU A 56 -6.38 -0.72 -6.85
C LEU A 56 -7.73 -1.46 -7.02
N ALA A 57 -7.92 -2.08 -8.20
CA ALA A 57 -9.04 -2.97 -8.45
C ALA A 57 -8.79 -4.34 -7.79
N MET A 58 -9.86 -5.11 -7.58
CA MET A 58 -9.78 -6.42 -6.91
C MET A 58 -8.72 -7.34 -7.53
N GLY A 59 -8.59 -7.35 -8.86
CA GLY A 59 -7.58 -8.18 -9.55
C GLY A 59 -6.14 -7.84 -9.13
N TRP A 60 -5.83 -6.55 -8.99
CA TRP A 60 -4.53 -6.07 -8.56
C TRP A 60 -4.26 -6.44 -7.09
N CYS A 61 -5.26 -6.27 -6.22
CA CYS A 61 -5.15 -6.70 -4.81
C CYS A 61 -4.91 -8.21 -4.71
N LEU A 62 -5.64 -9.01 -5.49
CA LEU A 62 -5.52 -10.47 -5.47
C LEU A 62 -4.19 -10.97 -6.05
N GLU A 63 -3.59 -10.25 -6.99
CA GLU A 63 -2.24 -10.58 -7.47
C GLU A 63 -1.24 -10.54 -6.30
N CYS A 64 -1.23 -9.44 -5.55
CA CYS A 64 -0.38 -9.30 -4.38
C CYS A 64 -0.76 -10.30 -3.27
N HIS A 65 -2.05 -10.56 -3.03
CA HIS A 65 -2.47 -11.49 -1.98
C HIS A 65 -2.16 -12.97 -2.31
N ARG A 66 -2.00 -13.32 -3.59
CA ARG A 66 -1.56 -14.64 -4.04
C ARG A 66 -0.04 -14.78 -4.05
N HIS A 67 0.67 -13.69 -4.35
CA HIS A 67 2.13 -13.67 -4.49
C HIS A 67 2.77 -12.51 -3.71
N PRO A 68 2.60 -12.45 -2.36
CA PRO A 68 3.11 -11.33 -1.58
C PRO A 68 4.64 -11.20 -1.64
N GLU A 69 5.37 -12.30 -1.81
CA GLU A 69 6.84 -12.34 -1.93
C GLU A 69 7.39 -11.38 -3.00
N ARG A 70 6.61 -11.09 -4.04
CA ARG A 70 7.02 -10.18 -5.12
C ARG A 70 7.08 -8.72 -4.68
N TYR A 71 6.50 -8.37 -3.54
CA TYR A 71 6.26 -6.98 -3.13
C TYR A 71 6.75 -6.66 -1.72
N LEU A 72 7.09 -7.67 -0.92
CA LEU A 72 7.58 -7.48 0.44
C LEU A 72 8.97 -6.84 0.46
N ARG A 73 9.18 -5.98 1.46
CA ARG A 73 10.46 -5.36 1.78
C ARG A 73 10.69 -5.32 3.30
N PRO A 74 11.94 -5.11 3.75
CA PRO A 74 12.24 -4.92 5.16
C PRO A 74 11.42 -3.78 5.80
N ARG A 75 11.04 -3.93 7.08
CA ARG A 75 10.14 -2.99 7.78
C ARG A 75 10.73 -1.59 7.94
N ASP A 76 12.04 -1.49 8.05
CA ASP A 76 12.78 -0.23 8.09
C ASP A 76 12.80 0.50 6.74
N GLN A 77 12.43 -0.17 5.64
CA GLN A 77 12.42 0.36 4.29
C GLN A 77 11.00 0.68 3.76
N ILE A 78 9.99 0.65 4.61
CA ILE A 78 8.57 0.80 4.20
C ILE A 78 8.27 2.17 3.61
N THR A 79 8.79 3.21 4.25
CA THR A 79 8.65 4.60 3.79
C THR A 79 9.83 5.06 2.93
N ASN A 80 10.81 4.20 2.69
CA ASN A 80 11.89 4.51 1.76
C ASN A 80 11.36 4.45 0.33
N MET A 81 11.19 5.62 -0.27
CA MET A 81 10.62 5.76 -1.61
C MET A 81 11.56 5.24 -2.70
N THR A 82 12.87 5.23 -2.46
CA THR A 82 13.91 4.78 -3.39
C THR A 82 14.38 3.35 -3.17
N TYR A 83 13.74 2.61 -2.26
CA TYR A 83 14.12 1.23 -1.98
C TYR A 83 14.08 0.37 -3.26
N LYS A 84 15.21 -0.30 -3.52
CA LYS A 84 15.34 -1.38 -4.47
C LYS A 84 15.98 -2.55 -3.74
N PRO A 85 15.49 -3.79 -3.91
CA PRO A 85 16.12 -4.95 -3.30
C PRO A 85 17.56 -5.06 -3.81
N THR A 86 18.49 -5.35 -2.89
CA THR A 86 19.92 -5.55 -3.22
C THR A 86 20.17 -6.92 -3.83
N GLU A 87 19.25 -7.86 -3.60
CA GLU A 87 19.27 -9.24 -4.07
C GLU A 87 18.00 -9.53 -4.90
N ASP A 88 17.83 -10.79 -5.34
CA ASP A 88 16.61 -11.21 -6.01
C ASP A 88 15.37 -10.98 -5.11
N GLN A 89 14.39 -10.25 -5.64
CA GLN A 89 13.15 -9.90 -4.94
C GLN A 89 12.40 -11.14 -4.44
N LEU A 90 12.42 -12.24 -5.19
CA LEU A 90 11.74 -13.46 -4.77
C LEU A 90 12.43 -14.14 -3.59
N ALA A 91 13.76 -14.08 -3.51
CA ALA A 91 14.53 -14.65 -2.41
C ALA A 91 14.25 -13.90 -1.10
N ILE A 92 14.42 -12.58 -1.11
CA ILE A 92 14.13 -11.75 0.07
C ILE A 92 12.65 -11.80 0.43
N GLY A 93 11.75 -11.80 -0.57
CA GLY A 93 10.32 -11.90 -0.36
C GLY A 93 9.92 -13.15 0.42
N LYS A 94 10.42 -14.32 0.01
CA LYS A 94 10.16 -15.59 0.70
C LYS A 94 10.70 -15.59 2.13
N GLN A 95 11.93 -15.10 2.32
CA GLN A 95 12.52 -14.96 3.65
C GLN A 95 11.66 -14.05 4.55
N LEU A 96 11.19 -12.92 4.04
CA LEU A 96 10.34 -11.99 4.78
C LEU A 96 8.95 -12.57 5.06
N MET A 97 8.39 -13.35 4.15
CA MET A 97 7.13 -14.07 4.40
C MET A 97 7.26 -15.01 5.59
N GLU A 98 8.35 -15.80 5.65
CA GLU A 98 8.62 -16.68 6.78
C GLU A 98 8.84 -15.89 8.07
N GLN A 99 9.69 -14.86 8.04
CA GLN A 99 10.04 -14.05 9.19
C GLN A 99 8.84 -13.28 9.78
N TYR A 100 7.93 -12.81 8.92
CA TYR A 100 6.76 -12.02 9.34
C TYR A 100 5.48 -12.85 9.42
N HIS A 101 5.56 -14.16 9.19
CA HIS A 101 4.43 -15.07 9.14
C HIS A 101 3.31 -14.58 8.21
N VAL A 102 3.69 -14.17 7.00
CA VAL A 102 2.75 -13.68 5.99
C VAL A 102 2.09 -14.87 5.32
N GLU A 103 0.77 -14.97 5.52
CA GLU A 103 -0.08 -15.93 4.82
C GLU A 103 -0.79 -15.27 3.64
N THR A 104 -0.99 -16.02 2.56
CA THR A 104 -1.85 -15.60 1.45
C THR A 104 -3.30 -15.50 1.92
N ARG A 105 -3.98 -14.39 1.61
CA ARG A 105 -5.38 -14.15 2.03
C ARG A 105 -6.25 -13.85 0.82
N THR A 106 -7.03 -14.83 0.36
CA THR A 106 -7.87 -14.67 -0.85
C THR A 106 -9.37 -14.84 -0.59
N SER A 107 -9.76 -15.10 0.66
CA SER A 107 -11.17 -15.20 1.06
C SER A 107 -11.86 -13.83 0.98
N CYS A 108 -13.14 -13.82 0.56
CA CYS A 108 -13.95 -12.61 0.46
C CYS A 108 -14.01 -11.82 1.78
N THR A 109 -14.09 -12.54 2.91
CA THR A 109 -14.17 -11.96 4.28
C THR A 109 -12.93 -11.16 4.69
N THR A 110 -11.82 -11.32 3.96
CA THR A 110 -10.61 -10.52 4.17
C THR A 110 -10.89 -9.03 3.96
N CYS A 111 -11.68 -8.70 2.93
CA CYS A 111 -11.87 -7.32 2.47
C CYS A 111 -13.36 -6.91 2.42
N HIS A 112 -14.28 -7.84 2.25
CA HIS A 112 -15.71 -7.58 2.16
C HIS A 112 -16.38 -7.86 3.50
N ARG A 113 -16.98 -6.83 4.09
CA ARG A 113 -17.65 -6.84 5.39
C ARG A 113 -18.91 -6.01 5.33
#